data_AF-K8E370-F1
#
_entry.id   AF-K8E370-F1
#
_cell.length_a   1.000
_cell.length_b   1.000
_cell.length_c   1.000
_cell.angle_alpha   90.00
_cell.angle_beta   90.00
_cell.angle_gamma   90.00
#
_symmetry.space_group_name_H-M   'P 1'
#
loop_
_entity.id
_entity.type
_entity.pdbx_description
1 polymer ?
#
loop_
_entity_poly.entity_id
_entity_poly.type
_entity_poly.pdbx_seq_one_letter_code
_entity_poly.pdbx_strand_id
1 'polypeptide(L)'
;MNHKIAYNDLRNQALNVAPEELNLNLESENQVYASLIDFKIKDKSMSLFCSFDGTVSLYFEDREPIVGLGMIEGIKTAATSLLISSGQTLGKLELFDESKIDNSFEKERVVLMASQRYVAFVNNQNNSREIQFLDFLIQNVISEIRKSDVI
;
A
#
# COMPACT_ATOMS: atom_id res chain seq x y z
N MET A 1 -12.28 -15.21 -16.41
CA MET A 1 -11.04 -15.03 -15.62
C MET A 1 -11.37 -15.30 -14.17
N ASN A 2 -10.49 -15.94 -13.39
CA ASN A 2 -10.72 -16.11 -11.95
C ASN A 2 -10.15 -14.88 -11.23
N HIS A 3 -11.00 -13.91 -10.89
CA HIS A 3 -10.58 -12.64 -10.27
C HIS A 3 -9.77 -12.84 -8.99
N LYS A 4 -10.08 -13.86 -8.20
CA LYS A 4 -9.35 -14.19 -6.98
C LYS A 4 -7.91 -14.64 -7.25
N ILE A 5 -7.68 -15.41 -8.32
CA ILE A 5 -6.32 -15.80 -8.72
C ILE A 5 -5.54 -14.56 -9.18
N ALA A 6 -6.14 -13.76 -10.07
CA ALA A 6 -5.51 -12.53 -10.55
C ALA A 6 -5.19 -11.53 -9.42
N TYR A 7 -6.10 -11.38 -8.46
CA TYR A 7 -5.88 -10.59 -7.25
C TYR A 7 -4.66 -11.06 -6.46
N ASN A 8 -4.58 -12.36 -6.16
CA ASN A 8 -3.47 -12.92 -5.40
C ASN A 8 -2.15 -12.75 -6.16
N ASP A 9 -2.14 -12.95 -7.48
CA ASP A 9 -0.95 -12.82 -8.31
C ASP A 9 -0.44 -11.37 -8.33
N LEU A 10 -1.32 -10.40 -8.59
CA LEU A 10 -0.98 -8.96 -8.57
C LEU A 10 -0.50 -8.50 -7.20
N ARG A 11 -1.18 -8.95 -6.15
CA ARG A 11 -0.80 -8.63 -4.77
C ARG A 11 0.56 -9.22 -4.41
N ASN A 12 0.85 -10.45 -4.82
CA ASN A 12 2.15 -11.09 -4.59
C ASN A 12 3.27 -10.42 -5.40
N GLN A 13 3.00 -9.97 -6.62
CA GLN A 13 3.94 -9.17 -7.40
C GLN A 13 4.24 -7.85 -6.67
N ALA A 14 3.19 -7.13 -6.24
CA ALA A 14 3.34 -5.89 -5.50
C ALA A 14 4.14 -6.06 -4.18
N LEU A 15 3.94 -7.15 -3.44
CA LEU A 15 4.69 -7.44 -2.20
C LEU A 15 6.18 -7.70 -2.40
N ASN A 16 6.58 -8.09 -3.60
CA ASN A 16 7.92 -8.54 -3.92
C ASN A 16 8.64 -7.62 -4.91
N VAL A 17 8.05 -6.46 -5.22
CA VAL A 17 8.70 -5.46 -6.08
C VAL A 17 10.02 -5.02 -5.44
N ALA A 18 11.08 -5.04 -6.23
CA ALA A 18 12.42 -4.61 -5.84
C ALA A 18 12.69 -3.18 -6.35
N PRO A 19 13.53 -2.39 -5.67
CA PRO A 19 13.83 -1.02 -6.10
C PRO A 19 14.49 -0.98 -7.49
N GLU A 20 15.27 -2.00 -7.87
CA GLU A 20 15.92 -2.09 -9.18
C GLU A 20 14.89 -2.24 -10.32
N GLU A 21 13.77 -2.92 -10.08
CA GLU A 21 12.68 -3.05 -11.06
C GLU A 21 11.99 -1.70 -11.35
N LEU A 22 12.10 -0.76 -10.40
CA LEU A 22 11.62 0.62 -10.53
C LEU A 22 12.70 1.57 -11.05
N ASN A 23 13.88 1.06 -11.41
CA ASN A 23 15.07 1.85 -11.75
C ASN A 23 15.51 2.81 -10.64
N LEU A 24 15.39 2.39 -9.38
CA LEU A 24 15.75 3.19 -8.21
C LEU A 24 17.00 2.62 -7.53
N ASN A 25 17.88 3.53 -7.12
CA ASN A 25 18.90 3.25 -6.11
C ASN A 25 18.47 3.94 -4.82
N LEU A 26 18.31 3.19 -3.74
CA LEU A 26 17.89 3.77 -2.45
C LEU A 26 19.00 4.67 -1.89
N GLU A 27 18.65 5.90 -1.56
CA GLU A 27 19.54 6.90 -0.96
C GLU A 27 19.67 6.71 0.55
N SER A 28 18.71 6.01 1.18
CA SER A 28 18.75 5.66 2.60
C SER A 28 17.95 4.40 2.90
N GLU A 29 18.26 3.74 4.03
CA GLU A 29 17.51 2.57 4.51
C GLU A 29 16.03 2.89 4.80
N ASN A 30 15.72 4.15 5.11
CA ASN A 30 14.37 4.59 5.44
C ASN A 30 13.57 5.11 4.24
N GLN A 31 14.14 5.06 3.03
CA GLN A 31 13.44 5.47 1.83
C GLN A 31 12.42 4.41 1.43
N VAL A 32 11.14 4.70 1.65
CA VAL A 32 10.03 3.85 1.21
C VAL A 32 9.81 4.07 -0.29
N TYR A 33 10.04 3.04 -1.09
CA TYR A 33 9.89 3.08 -2.55
C TYR A 33 8.56 2.49 -3.03
N ALA A 34 7.90 1.68 -2.20
CA ALA A 34 6.58 1.16 -2.50
C ALA A 34 5.79 0.86 -1.22
N SER A 35 4.47 0.82 -1.35
CA SER A 35 3.55 0.43 -0.28
C SER A 35 2.44 -0.44 -0.82
N LEU A 36 2.02 -1.42 -0.01
CA LEU A 36 0.82 -2.22 -0.25
C LEU A 36 -0.08 -2.13 0.98
N ILE A 37 -1.29 -1.62 0.78
CA ILE A 37 -2.30 -1.50 1.83
C ILE A 37 -3.41 -2.49 1.52
N ASP A 38 -3.58 -3.49 2.38
CA ASP A 38 -4.65 -4.48 2.28
C ASP A 38 -5.79 -4.11 3.23
N PHE A 39 -7.02 -4.11 2.73
CA PHE A 39 -8.21 -3.80 3.53
C PHE A 39 -9.42 -4.56 3.01
N LYS A 40 -10.47 -4.60 3.84
CA LYS A 40 -11.77 -5.16 3.46
C LYS A 40 -12.80 -4.07 3.25
N ILE A 41 -13.60 -4.23 2.19
CA ILE A 41 -14.88 -3.55 2.05
C ILE A 41 -15.97 -4.61 2.07
N LYS A 42 -16.76 -4.63 3.15
CA LYS A 42 -17.69 -5.74 3.46
C LYS A 42 -16.89 -7.05 3.54
N ASP A 43 -17.29 -8.08 2.79
CA ASP A 43 -16.64 -9.39 2.77
C ASP A 43 -15.63 -9.56 1.62
N LYS A 44 -15.18 -8.46 1.01
CA LYS A 44 -14.30 -8.47 -0.16
C LYS A 44 -12.95 -7.84 0.14
N SER A 45 -11.90 -8.55 -0.23
CA SER A 45 -10.52 -8.10 -0.07
C SER A 45 -10.14 -7.13 -1.17
N MET A 46 -9.45 -6.07 -0.79
CA MET A 46 -8.90 -5.07 -1.70
C MET A 46 -7.47 -4.72 -1.29
N SER A 47 -6.64 -4.39 -2.28
CA SER A 47 -5.30 -3.88 -2.02
C SER A 47 -5.05 -2.59 -2.81
N LEU A 48 -4.50 -1.58 -2.14
CA LEU A 48 -3.97 -0.37 -2.76
C LEU A 48 -2.46 -0.50 -2.86
N PHE A 49 -1.93 -0.46 -4.08
CA PHE A 49 -0.51 -0.43 -4.35
C PHE A 49 -0.09 0.97 -4.81
N CYS A 50 1.01 1.46 -4.24
CA CYS A 50 1.66 2.70 -4.64
C CYS A 50 3.16 2.45 -4.77
N SER A 51 3.81 2.92 -5.84
CA SER A 51 5.26 2.89 -5.99
C SER A 51 5.82 4.22 -6.48
N PHE A 52 7.12 4.40 -6.25
CA PHE A 52 7.81 5.68 -6.44
C PHE A 52 7.97 6.08 -7.91
N ASP A 53 7.86 5.13 -8.85
CA ASP A 53 7.74 5.40 -10.29
C ASP A 53 6.43 6.11 -10.67
N GLY A 54 5.52 6.30 -9.72
CA GLY A 54 4.22 6.92 -9.89
C GLY A 54 3.09 5.92 -10.18
N THR A 55 3.35 4.61 -10.15
CA THR A 55 2.30 3.61 -10.28
C THR A 55 1.39 3.63 -9.04
N VAL A 56 0.09 3.73 -9.29
CA VAL A 56 -0.96 3.57 -8.27
C VAL A 56 -2.05 2.66 -8.84
N SER A 57 -2.39 1.61 -8.11
CA SER A 57 -3.35 0.59 -8.53
C SER A 57 -4.22 0.09 -7.39
N LEU A 58 -5.47 -0.25 -7.69
CA LEU A 58 -6.39 -0.96 -6.80
C LEU A 58 -6.63 -2.37 -7.33
N TYR A 59 -6.33 -3.36 -6.51
CA TYR A 59 -6.58 -4.77 -6.79
C TYR A 59 -7.83 -5.23 -6.04
N PHE A 60 -8.69 -5.99 -6.72
CA PHE A 60 -9.96 -6.46 -6.19
C PHE A 60 -10.04 -7.97 -6.27
N GLU A 61 -10.51 -8.61 -5.19
CA GLU A 61 -10.72 -10.07 -5.19
C GLU A 61 -11.83 -10.52 -6.17
N ASP A 62 -12.79 -9.64 -6.48
CA ASP A 62 -14.04 -9.99 -7.16
C ASP A 62 -14.28 -9.25 -8.49
N ARG A 63 -13.37 -8.38 -8.91
CA ARG A 63 -13.46 -7.65 -10.19
C ARG A 63 -12.09 -7.37 -10.79
N GLU A 64 -12.08 -6.78 -11.98
CA GLU A 64 -10.86 -6.32 -12.63
C GLU A 64 -10.12 -5.27 -11.78
N PRO A 65 -8.77 -5.28 -11.77
CA PRO A 65 -8.00 -4.25 -11.11
C PRO A 65 -8.19 -2.90 -11.80
N ILE A 66 -8.07 -1.83 -11.03
CA ILE A 66 -8.00 -0.47 -11.56
C ILE A 66 -6.53 -0.06 -11.51
N VAL A 67 -5.93 0.10 -12.68
CA VAL A 67 -4.52 0.47 -12.85
C VAL A 67 -4.39 1.88 -13.42
N GLY A 68 -3.23 2.50 -13.27
CA GLY A 68 -2.96 3.83 -13.85
C GLY A 68 -3.61 4.99 -13.09
N LEU A 69 -4.03 4.78 -11.83
CA LEU A 69 -4.58 5.85 -10.99
C LEU A 69 -3.57 6.98 -10.76
N GLY A 70 -2.27 6.68 -10.84
CA GLY A 70 -1.19 7.66 -10.73
C GLY A 70 -1.09 8.65 -11.91
N MET A 71 -1.89 8.48 -12.97
CA MET A 71 -2.03 9.50 -14.03
C MET A 71 -2.84 10.72 -13.56
N ILE A 72 -3.64 10.58 -12.51
CA ILE A 72 -4.43 11.68 -11.94
C ILE A 72 -3.56 12.42 -10.93
N GLU A 73 -3.37 13.72 -11.14
CA GLU A 73 -2.41 14.56 -10.39
C GLU A 73 -2.64 14.52 -8.87
N GLY A 74 -3.90 14.59 -8.43
CA GLY A 74 -4.26 14.52 -7.00
C GLY A 74 -3.84 13.18 -6.37
N ILE A 75 -4.15 12.07 -7.03
CA ILE A 75 -3.78 10.72 -6.55
C ILE A 75 -2.27 10.55 -6.54
N LYS A 76 -1.58 10.97 -7.61
CA LYS A 76 -0.12 10.93 -7.71
C LYS A 76 0.53 11.70 -6.55
N THR A 77 0.05 12.90 -6.28
CA THR A 77 0.59 13.77 -5.23
C THR A 77 0.37 13.16 -3.84
N ALA A 78 -0.83 12.64 -3.58
CA ALA A 78 -1.13 11.96 -2.31
C ALA A 78 -0.28 10.69 -2.12
N ALA A 79 -0.16 9.86 -3.16
CA ALA A 79 0.64 8.63 -3.12
C ALA A 79 2.13 8.93 -2.93
N THR A 80 2.66 9.95 -3.61
CA THR A 80 4.05 10.40 -3.42
C THR A 80 4.26 10.90 -1.98
N SER A 81 3.30 11.63 -1.43
CA SER A 81 3.35 12.12 -0.06
C SER A 81 3.35 10.97 0.96
N LEU A 82 2.56 9.93 0.72
CA LEU A 82 2.56 8.69 1.51
C LEU A 82 3.95 8.04 1.50
N LEU A 83 4.52 7.80 0.33
CA LEU A 83 5.83 7.13 0.20
C LEU A 83 6.94 7.94 0.87
N ILE A 84 7.06 9.23 0.58
CA ILE A 84 8.11 10.09 1.16
C ILE A 84 7.97 10.18 2.69
N SER A 85 6.74 10.38 3.18
CA SER A 85 6.55 10.69 4.60
C SER A 85 6.53 9.44 5.49
N SER A 86 6.15 8.29 4.96
CA SER A 86 6.06 7.03 5.74
C SER A 86 7.41 6.53 6.25
N GLY A 87 8.52 6.93 5.63
CA GLY A 87 9.88 6.64 6.10
C GLY A 87 10.13 7.02 7.56
N GLN A 88 9.47 8.06 8.07
CA GLN A 88 9.61 8.51 9.46
C GLN A 88 8.98 7.56 10.49
N THR A 89 8.15 6.61 10.04
CA THR A 89 7.45 5.67 10.92
C THR A 89 8.17 4.34 11.09
N LEU A 90 9.10 4.00 10.19
CA LEU A 90 9.70 2.66 10.08
C LEU A 90 10.32 2.17 11.38
N GLY A 91 10.96 3.06 12.15
CA GLY A 91 11.58 2.72 13.44
C GLY A 91 10.60 2.28 14.55
N LYS A 92 9.29 2.32 14.30
CA LYS A 92 8.23 1.87 15.22
C LYS A 92 7.40 0.72 14.66
N LEU A 93 7.66 0.32 13.42
CA LEU A 93 6.94 -0.76 12.76
C LEU A 93 7.66 -2.09 12.97
N GLU A 94 6.90 -3.18 12.80
CA GLU A 94 7.47 -4.52 12.81
C GLU A 94 8.10 -4.83 11.46
N LEU A 95 9.14 -5.67 11.46
CA LEU A 95 9.64 -6.24 10.21
C LEU A 95 8.61 -7.22 9.64
N PHE A 96 8.43 -7.15 8.33
CA PHE A 96 7.52 -8.02 7.61
C PHE A 96 8.03 -9.47 7.64
N ASP A 97 7.18 -10.38 8.07
CA ASP A 97 7.45 -11.81 8.16
C ASP A 97 6.39 -12.58 7.39
N GLU A 98 6.79 -13.20 6.28
CA GLU A 98 5.88 -13.94 5.40
C GLU A 98 5.17 -15.09 6.10
N SER A 99 5.80 -15.71 7.09
CA SER A 99 5.21 -16.81 7.85
C SER A 99 4.06 -16.37 8.75
N LYS A 100 3.96 -15.07 9.04
CA LYS A 100 2.94 -14.46 9.90
C LYS A 100 1.85 -13.74 9.11
N ILE A 101 1.87 -13.84 7.79
CA ILE A 101 0.85 -13.23 6.93
C ILE A 101 -0.47 -13.96 7.10
N ASP A 102 -1.36 -13.34 7.86
CA ASP A 102 -2.78 -13.65 7.75
C ASP A 102 -3.34 -12.99 6.47
N ASN A 103 -3.88 -13.81 5.56
CA ASN A 103 -4.56 -13.36 4.34
C ASN A 103 -6.07 -13.14 4.56
N SER A 104 -6.53 -13.18 5.81
CA SER A 104 -7.92 -12.89 6.17
C SER A 104 -8.27 -11.41 5.99
N PHE A 105 -7.30 -10.49 6.07
CA PHE A 105 -7.51 -9.03 6.04
C PHE A 105 -8.58 -8.52 7.02
N GLU A 106 -8.81 -9.23 8.15
CA GLU A 106 -9.71 -8.76 9.21
C GLU A 106 -9.27 -7.43 9.83
N LYS A 107 -8.00 -7.07 9.66
CA LYS A 107 -7.44 -5.76 9.99
C LYS A 107 -6.82 -5.17 8.73
N GLU A 108 -6.94 -3.85 8.59
CA GLU A 108 -6.20 -3.12 7.56
C GLU A 108 -4.69 -3.28 7.83
N ARG A 109 -3.99 -3.79 6.81
CA ARG A 109 -2.56 -4.05 6.87
C ARG A 109 -1.84 -3.12 5.92
N VAL A 110 -0.80 -2.48 6.42
CA VAL A 110 0.08 -1.60 5.64
C VAL A 110 1.45 -2.26 5.58
N VAL A 111 1.91 -2.54 4.37
CA VAL A 111 3.28 -2.99 4.11
C VAL A 111 4.04 -1.86 3.44
N LEU A 112 5.15 -1.43 4.04
CA LEU A 112 6.06 -0.42 3.50
C LEU A 112 7.34 -1.10 3.04
N MET A 113 7.75 -0.84 1.80
CA MET A 113 8.92 -1.42 1.18
C MET A 113 10.03 -0.37 1.14
N ALA A 114 11.07 -0.59 1.95
CA ALA A 114 12.30 0.20 2.02
C ALA A 114 13.49 -0.78 1.90
N SER A 115 14.65 -0.50 2.52
CA SER A 115 15.75 -1.50 2.52
C SER A 115 15.32 -2.86 3.10
N GLN A 116 14.35 -2.82 4.01
CA GLN A 116 13.59 -3.96 4.50
C GLN A 116 12.10 -3.70 4.30
N ARG A 117 11.29 -4.76 4.39
CA ARG A 117 9.82 -4.64 4.40
C ARG A 117 9.35 -4.50 5.83
N TYR A 118 8.47 -3.53 6.06
CA TYR A 118 7.89 -3.24 7.37
C TYR A 118 6.37 -3.39 7.31
N VAL A 119 5.76 -3.79 8.43
CA VAL A 119 4.31 -4.00 8.52
C VAL A 119 3.71 -3.24 9.70
N ALA A 120 2.54 -2.68 9.46
CA ALA A 120 1.67 -2.11 10.48
C ALA A 120 0.25 -2.66 10.29
N PHE A 121 -0.50 -2.74 11.39
CA PHE A 121 -1.93 -2.99 11.36
C PHE A 121 -2.65 -1.75 11.87
N VAL A 122 -3.47 -1.15 11.02
CA VAL A 122 -4.28 0.02 11.37
C VAL A 122 -5.53 -0.51 12.07
N ASN A 123 -5.62 -0.29 13.39
CA ASN A 123 -6.78 -0.72 14.20
C ASN A 123 -7.43 0.49 14.88
N ASN A 124 -8.71 0.74 14.60
CA ASN A 124 -9.41 1.99 14.94
C ASN A 124 -9.49 2.33 16.44
N GLN A 125 -9.01 1.49 17.36
CA GLN A 125 -9.19 1.71 18.80
C GLN A 125 -7.93 1.90 19.67
N ASN A 126 -6.69 1.76 19.17
CA ASN A 126 -5.48 1.98 20.02
C ASN A 126 -4.19 2.24 19.19
N ASN A 127 -4.28 2.98 18.09
CA ASN A 127 -3.11 3.22 17.23
C ASN A 127 -2.07 4.14 17.89
N SER A 128 -0.79 3.80 17.77
CA SER A 128 0.31 4.72 18.10
C SER A 128 0.27 5.96 17.21
N ARG A 129 1.00 7.02 17.58
CA ARG A 129 1.09 8.25 16.79
C ARG A 129 1.56 7.98 15.35
N GLU A 130 2.49 7.05 15.18
CA GLU A 130 3.03 6.64 13.89
C GLU A 130 1.99 5.92 13.04
N ILE A 131 1.20 5.02 13.63
CA ILE A 131 0.12 4.33 12.91
C ILE A 131 -1.00 5.31 12.55
N GLN A 132 -1.34 6.27 13.43
CA GLN A 132 -2.29 7.33 13.10
C GLN A 132 -1.80 8.23 11.97
N PHE A 133 -0.49 8.52 11.94
CA PHE A 133 0.11 9.28 10.86
C PHE A 133 0.08 8.51 9.53
N LEU A 134 0.37 7.20 9.54
CA LEU A 134 0.24 6.35 8.34
C LEU A 134 -1.20 6.30 7.85
N ASP A 135 -2.17 6.07 8.75
CA ASP A 135 -3.58 6.07 8.41
C ASP A 135 -4.00 7.41 7.77
N PHE A 136 -3.58 8.55 8.35
CA PHE A 136 -3.82 9.86 7.73
C PHE A 136 -3.31 9.96 6.28
N LEU A 137 -2.10 9.48 6.00
CA LEU A 137 -1.53 9.47 4.65
C LEU A 137 -2.32 8.55 3.71
N ILE A 138 -2.72 7.37 4.19
CA ILE A 138 -3.51 6.39 3.41
C ILE A 138 -4.90 6.95 3.10
N GLN A 139 -5.59 7.52 4.09
CA GLN A 139 -6.89 8.14 3.91
C GLN A 139 -6.82 9.32 2.93
N ASN A 140 -5.69 10.05 2.87
CA ASN A 140 -5.48 11.09 1.87
C ASN A 140 -5.45 10.52 0.45
N VAL A 141 -4.74 9.40 0.22
CA VAL A 141 -4.75 8.71 -1.09
C VAL A 141 -6.15 8.22 -1.45
N ILE A 142 -6.84 7.55 -0.51
CA ILE A 142 -8.20 7.05 -0.71
C ILE A 142 -9.17 8.20 -1.02
N SER A 143 -9.04 9.34 -0.34
CA SER A 143 -9.85 10.53 -0.58
C SER A 143 -9.67 11.07 -1.99
N GLU A 144 -8.44 11.19 -2.49
CA GLU A 144 -8.16 11.62 -3.86
C GLU A 144 -8.70 10.63 -4.89
N ILE A 145 -8.62 9.32 -4.63
CA ILE A 145 -9.22 8.31 -5.52
C ILE A 145 -10.74 8.50 -5.57
N ARG A 146 -11.41 8.71 -4.43
CA ARG A 146 -12.88 8.95 -4.39
C ARG A 146 -13.32 10.22 -5.12
N LYS A 147 -12.46 11.26 -5.17
CA LYS A 147 -12.74 12.50 -5.91
C LYS A 147 -12.63 12.32 -7.43
N SER A 148 -11.94 11.28 -7.89
CA SER A 148 -11.63 11.09 -9.30
C SER A 148 -12.74 10.44 -10.13
N ASP A 149 -13.90 10.14 -9.53
CA ASP A 149 -15.02 9.39 -10.13
C ASP A 149 -14.64 8.01 -10.69
N VAL A 150 -13.46 7.48 -10.34
CA VAL A 150 -12.96 6.17 -10.78
C VAL A 150 -13.54 5.01 -9.94
N ILE A 151 -13.98 5.28 -8.70
CA ILE A 151 -14.60 4.30 -7.78
C ILE A 151 -15.85 4.84 -7.11
#